data_AF-A0A947E0S7-F1
#
_entry.id   AF-A0A947E0S7-F1
#
_cell.length_a   1.000
_cell.length_b   1.000
_cell.length_c   1.000
_cell.angle_alpha   90.00
_cell.angle_beta   90.00
_cell.angle_gamma   90.00
#
_symmetry.space_group_name_H-M   'P 1'
#
loop_
_entity.id
_entity.type
_entity.pdbx_description
1 polymer ?
#
loop_
_entity_poly.entity_id
_entity_poly.type
_entity_poly.pdbx_seq_one_letter_code
_entity_poly.pdbx_strand_id
1 'polypeptide(L)'
;MNAALRPLVYALLLCGLAACAGKRVNQQPEPPTLKSLAGRQIEVQADQGVAGSEEKAIAAYRKFLEVAPNAPQRSEAMRRLGDLEMDTADNKLASGDGPATPDYKAAIARYEDYLKAFPNDPGNDRVYYQIARAHEQGGDLETALKTLDTLVAKYPQTSYLAEAQFRRGELLFTTQNYAKAEQAYAIVLKGDTKGAYHDRALYMHGWSLFKQAKVE
;
A
#
# COMPACT_ATOMS: atom_id res chain seq x y z
N MET A 1 4.48 96.02 -2.09
CA MET A 1 4.77 96.90 -0.93
C MET A 1 3.44 97.31 -0.29
N ASN A 2 3.43 97.42 1.04
CA ASN A 2 2.33 97.74 2.00
C ASN A 2 1.51 96.51 2.44
N ALA A 3 1.82 95.82 3.55
CA ALA A 3 1.83 96.23 4.98
C ALA A 3 0.42 96.68 5.45
N ALA A 4 -0.36 95.80 6.09
CA ALA A 4 -0.38 95.49 7.53
C ALA A 4 -1.24 96.48 8.36
N LEU A 5 -2.30 95.98 9.03
CA LEU A 5 -2.61 96.23 10.45
C LEU A 5 -3.84 95.41 10.91
N ARG A 6 -3.63 94.56 11.93
CA ARG A 6 -4.61 94.00 12.89
C ARG A 6 -5.01 95.12 13.91
N PRO A 7 -5.99 95.00 14.85
CA PRO A 7 -6.22 93.82 15.70
C PRO A 7 -7.58 93.65 16.46
N LEU A 8 -7.61 92.65 17.37
CA LEU A 8 -8.32 92.59 18.68
C LEU A 8 -9.88 92.60 18.66
N VAL A 9 -10.68 91.95 19.51
CA VAL A 9 -10.53 91.03 20.65
C VAL A 9 -11.97 90.66 21.10
N TYR A 10 -12.22 89.36 21.30
CA TYR A 10 -13.07 88.72 22.33
C TYR A 10 -14.61 88.82 22.35
N ALA A 11 -15.17 87.66 22.73
CA ALA A 11 -16.26 87.44 23.68
C ALA A 11 -17.64 87.03 23.12
N LEU A 12 -17.87 85.71 23.05
CA LEU A 12 -19.13 85.01 23.36
C LEU A 12 -18.88 83.49 23.13
N LEU A 13 -18.27 82.74 24.04
CA LEU A 13 -18.87 82.09 25.22
C LEU A 13 -20.23 81.42 24.96
N LEU A 14 -20.17 80.08 24.86
CA LEU A 14 -21.16 79.07 25.29
C LEU A 14 -22.49 78.96 24.54
N CYS A 15 -22.53 78.03 23.57
CA CYS A 15 -23.61 77.05 23.34
C CYS A 15 -22.97 75.95 22.46
N GLY A 16 -22.60 74.80 23.00
CA GLY A 16 -23.53 73.71 23.26
C GLY A 16 -22.95 72.46 22.60
N LEU A 17 -22.26 71.64 23.42
CA LEU A 17 -21.69 70.34 23.05
C LEU A 17 -22.78 69.41 22.47
N ALA A 18 -22.72 69.15 21.17
CA ALA A 18 -23.47 68.08 20.52
C ALA A 18 -22.63 67.46 19.39
N ALA A 19 -21.44 66.97 19.73
CA ALA A 19 -20.61 66.25 18.78
C ALA A 19 -19.82 65.16 19.52
N CYS A 20 -20.48 64.06 19.87
CA CYS A 20 -19.84 62.77 20.20
C CYS A 20 -20.92 61.69 20.47
N ALA A 21 -21.55 61.16 19.43
CA ALA A 21 -22.22 59.84 19.53
C ALA A 21 -22.34 59.14 18.16
N GLY A 22 -21.33 59.29 17.30
CA GLY A 22 -21.16 58.40 16.16
C GLY A 22 -20.17 57.32 16.54
N LYS A 23 -20.63 56.19 17.08
CA LYS A 23 -19.80 54.97 17.10
C LYS A 23 -19.51 54.63 15.64
N ARG A 24 -18.38 55.10 15.09
CA ARG A 24 -17.74 54.40 13.97
C ARG A 24 -17.27 53.08 14.55
N VAL A 25 -18.17 52.10 14.56
CA VAL A 25 -17.77 50.70 14.67
C VAL A 25 -16.87 50.50 13.46
N ASN A 26 -15.57 50.45 13.72
CA ASN A 26 -14.59 49.98 12.77
C ASN A 26 -14.97 48.51 12.54
N GLN A 27 -15.84 48.26 11.55
CA GLN A 27 -16.21 46.94 11.11
C GLN A 27 -14.99 46.35 10.39
N GLN A 28 -13.95 46.02 11.14
CA GLN A 28 -13.06 44.98 10.69
C GLN A 28 -13.91 43.72 10.61
N PRO A 29 -13.97 43.05 9.44
CA PRO A 29 -14.75 41.83 9.28
C PRO A 29 -14.38 40.88 10.40
N GLU A 30 -15.38 40.33 11.10
CA GLU A 30 -15.12 39.33 12.12
C GLU A 30 -14.27 38.19 11.51
N PRO A 31 -13.24 37.70 12.22
CA PRO A 31 -12.45 36.59 11.71
C PRO A 31 -13.36 35.40 11.43
N PRO A 32 -13.08 34.63 10.36
CA PRO A 32 -13.96 33.55 9.92
C PRO A 32 -14.21 32.57 11.07
N THR A 33 -15.48 32.39 11.43
CA THR A 33 -15.94 31.46 12.47
C THR A 33 -16.41 30.14 11.84
N LEU A 34 -16.61 29.10 12.63
CA LEU A 34 -17.19 27.84 12.13
C LEU A 34 -18.56 28.06 11.44
N LYS A 35 -19.35 29.04 11.90
CA LYS A 35 -20.60 29.45 11.24
C LYS A 35 -20.38 30.00 9.83
N SER A 36 -19.25 30.67 9.58
CA SER A 36 -18.88 31.17 8.25
C SER A 36 -18.50 30.07 7.25
N LEU A 37 -18.19 28.86 7.74
CA LEU A 37 -17.91 27.69 6.90
C LEU A 37 -19.19 26.98 6.44
N ALA A 38 -20.33 27.18 7.12
CA ALA A 38 -21.58 26.49 6.80
C ALA A 38 -22.14 26.85 5.41
N GLY A 39 -21.76 28.00 4.85
CA GLY A 39 -22.14 28.43 3.50
C GLY A 39 -21.02 28.27 2.45
N ARG A 40 -19.87 27.71 2.82
CA ARG A 40 -18.72 27.59 1.92
C ARG A 40 -18.90 26.36 1.04
N GLN A 41 -19.25 26.58 -0.22
CA GLN A 41 -19.14 25.53 -1.23
C GLN A 41 -17.65 25.31 -1.51
N ILE A 42 -17.14 24.17 -1.04
CA ILE A 42 -15.83 23.69 -1.45
C ILE A 42 -16.05 22.87 -2.71
N GLU A 43 -15.70 23.45 -3.85
CA GLU A 43 -15.54 22.68 -5.08
C GLU A 43 -14.26 21.87 -4.92
N VAL A 44 -14.41 20.63 -4.45
CA VAL A 44 -13.32 19.67 -4.43
C VAL A 44 -13.04 19.34 -5.89
N GLN A 45 -12.04 20.00 -6.48
CA GLN A 45 -11.47 19.49 -7.72
C GLN A 45 -10.95 18.10 -7.38
N ALA A 46 -11.65 17.08 -7.88
CA ALA A 46 -11.13 15.73 -7.86
C ALA A 46 -9.76 15.80 -8.54
N ASP A 47 -8.71 15.40 -7.83
CA ASP A 47 -7.46 15.04 -8.47
C ASP A 47 -7.85 14.12 -9.64
N GLN A 48 -7.30 14.35 -10.83
CA GLN A 48 -7.68 13.64 -12.07
C GLN A 48 -7.35 12.14 -12.01
N GLY A 49 -7.05 11.63 -10.82
CA GLY A 49 -6.13 10.53 -10.59
C GLY A 49 -4.75 10.90 -11.12
N VAL A 50 -3.73 10.23 -10.61
CA VAL A 50 -2.57 10.02 -11.47
C VAL A 50 -3.10 9.14 -12.61
N ALA A 51 -3.26 9.70 -13.82
CA ALA A 51 -3.35 8.92 -15.06
C ALA A 51 -1.98 8.25 -15.30
N GLY A 52 -1.65 7.35 -14.38
CA GLY A 52 -0.38 6.68 -14.23
C GLY A 52 -0.57 5.28 -14.75
N SER A 53 0.02 5.00 -15.90
CA SER A 53 0.28 3.61 -16.25
C SER A 53 1.31 3.06 -15.25
N GLU A 54 1.31 1.74 -15.03
CA GLU A 54 2.27 1.07 -14.14
C GLU A 54 3.71 1.47 -14.46
N GLU A 55 4.02 1.70 -15.75
CA GLU A 55 5.33 2.15 -16.20
C GLU A 55 5.71 3.51 -15.61
N LYS A 56 4.77 4.47 -15.51
CA LYS A 56 5.04 5.78 -14.90
C LYS A 56 5.30 5.63 -13.40
N ALA A 57 4.55 4.76 -12.72
CA ALA A 57 4.74 4.50 -11.30
C ALA A 57 6.10 3.83 -11.03
N ILE A 58 6.45 2.82 -11.83
CA ILE A 58 7.77 2.15 -11.80
C ILE A 58 8.89 3.17 -12.01
N ALA A 59 8.77 4.05 -13.01
CA ALA A 59 9.76 5.09 -13.27
C ALA A 59 9.92 6.06 -12.08
N ALA A 60 8.82 6.47 -11.45
CA ALA A 60 8.83 7.33 -10.28
C ALA A 60 9.50 6.65 -9.07
N TYR A 61 9.18 5.40 -8.77
CA TYR A 61 9.83 4.66 -7.67
C TYR A 61 11.31 4.44 -7.92
N ARG A 62 11.72 4.09 -9.16
CA ARG A 62 13.13 3.99 -9.53
C ARG A 62 13.85 5.30 -9.29
N LYS A 63 13.26 6.43 -9.70
CA LYS A 63 13.86 7.75 -9.48
C LYS A 63 13.99 8.08 -7.99
N PHE A 64 12.93 7.83 -7.21
CA PHE A 64 12.96 8.02 -5.76
C PHE A 64 14.09 7.22 -5.09
N LEU A 65 14.24 5.94 -5.45
CA LEU A 65 15.29 5.07 -4.89
C LEU A 65 16.71 5.50 -5.28
N GLU A 66 16.87 6.20 -6.40
CA GLU A 66 18.14 6.79 -6.85
C GLU A 66 18.46 8.08 -6.07
N VAL A 67 17.51 9.02 -5.96
CA VAL A 67 17.79 10.35 -5.41
C VAL A 67 17.72 10.41 -3.87
N ALA A 68 17.05 9.45 -3.24
CA ALA A 68 16.81 9.45 -1.79
C ALA A 68 17.24 8.12 -1.14
N PRO A 69 18.53 7.78 -1.15
CA PRO A 69 19.02 6.47 -0.69
C PRO A 69 18.82 6.20 0.81
N ASN A 70 18.60 7.23 1.62
CA ASN A 70 18.42 7.12 3.06
C ASN A 70 17.01 7.51 3.52
N ALA A 71 16.05 7.67 2.60
CA ALA A 71 14.69 8.03 2.97
C ALA A 71 14.01 6.91 3.78
N PRO A 72 13.21 7.24 4.80
CA PRO A 72 12.53 6.24 5.62
C PRO A 72 11.53 5.39 4.81
N GLN A 73 11.02 5.91 3.69
CA GLN A 73 10.10 5.20 2.79
C GLN A 73 10.83 4.24 1.83
N ARG A 74 12.15 4.09 1.94
CA ARG A 74 12.92 3.26 1.00
C ARG A 74 12.48 1.81 0.98
N SER A 75 12.21 1.20 2.14
CA SER A 75 11.75 -0.19 2.20
C SER A 75 10.39 -0.35 1.50
N GLU A 76 9.45 0.53 1.81
CA GLU A 76 8.14 0.59 1.15
C GLU A 76 8.26 0.78 -0.37
N ALA A 77 9.10 1.72 -0.82
CA ALA A 77 9.31 1.99 -2.23
C ALA A 77 9.94 0.81 -2.98
N MET A 78 10.91 0.11 -2.37
CA MET A 78 11.50 -1.10 -2.95
C MET A 78 10.47 -2.21 -3.07
N ARG A 79 9.67 -2.43 -2.02
CA ARG A 79 8.60 -3.45 -2.03
C ARG A 79 7.54 -3.14 -3.08
N ARG A 80 7.06 -1.90 -3.15
CA ARG A 80 6.07 -1.45 -4.15
C ARG A 80 6.58 -1.54 -5.58
N LEU A 81 7.87 -1.30 -5.80
CA LEU A 81 8.48 -1.49 -7.11
C LEU A 81 8.43 -2.97 -7.53
N GLY A 82 8.71 -3.90 -6.61
CA GLY A 82 8.54 -5.33 -6.86
C GLY A 82 7.07 -5.72 -7.14
N ASP A 83 6.13 -5.16 -6.38
CA ASP A 83 4.68 -5.38 -6.58
C ASP A 83 4.25 -4.92 -7.98
N LEU A 84 4.63 -3.72 -8.40
CA LEU A 84 4.28 -3.18 -9.72
C LEU A 84 4.89 -3.99 -10.87
N GLU A 85 6.12 -4.49 -10.72
CA GLU A 85 6.73 -5.34 -11.75
C GLU A 85 6.03 -6.71 -11.86
N MET A 86 5.49 -7.24 -10.75
CA MET A 86 4.61 -8.42 -10.80
C MET A 86 3.32 -8.11 -11.56
N ASP A 87 2.64 -7.03 -11.20
CA ASP A 87 1.37 -6.63 -11.80
C ASP A 87 1.53 -6.38 -13.31
N THR A 88 2.62 -5.74 -13.73
CA THR A 88 2.94 -5.54 -15.15
C THR A 88 3.17 -6.86 -15.89
N ALA A 89 3.80 -7.85 -15.26
CA ALA A 89 3.97 -9.17 -15.85
C ALA A 89 2.63 -9.94 -15.95
N ASP A 90 1.80 -9.86 -14.92
CA ASP A 90 0.45 -10.45 -14.90
C ASP A 90 -0.46 -9.83 -15.98
N ASN A 91 -0.44 -8.52 -16.11
CA ASN A 91 -1.23 -7.79 -17.11
C ASN A 91 -0.83 -8.14 -18.54
N LYS A 92 0.48 -8.26 -18.82
CA LYS A 92 0.99 -8.68 -20.14
C LYS A 92 0.57 -10.11 -20.50
N LEU A 93 0.54 -11.00 -19.51
CA LEU A 93 0.03 -12.35 -19.71
C LEU A 93 -1.47 -12.33 -20.02
N ALA A 94 -2.24 -11.56 -19.24
CA ALA A 94 -3.69 -11.45 -19.41
C ALA A 94 -4.10 -10.82 -20.74
N SER A 95 -3.35 -9.84 -21.25
CA SER A 95 -3.62 -9.20 -22.54
C SER A 95 -3.16 -10.03 -23.74
N GLY A 96 -2.35 -11.07 -23.52
CA GLY A 96 -1.73 -11.86 -24.59
C GLY A 96 -0.57 -11.14 -25.30
N ASP A 97 -0.14 -9.98 -24.78
CA ASP A 97 1.00 -9.20 -25.31
C ASP A 97 2.35 -9.77 -24.84
N GLY A 98 2.33 -10.82 -24.02
CA GLY A 98 3.50 -11.46 -23.43
C GLY A 98 3.73 -12.90 -23.90
N PRO A 99 4.87 -13.51 -23.50
CA PRO A 99 5.08 -14.93 -23.64
C PRO A 99 4.01 -15.75 -22.90
N ALA A 100 3.79 -16.99 -23.34
CA ALA A 100 2.86 -17.92 -22.69
C ALA A 100 3.18 -18.20 -21.21
N THR A 101 4.44 -18.00 -20.81
CA THR A 101 4.88 -18.02 -19.42
C THR A 101 5.31 -16.61 -19.03
N PRO A 102 4.72 -16.01 -17.99
CA PRO A 102 5.06 -14.65 -17.56
C PRO A 102 6.52 -14.56 -17.06
N ASP A 103 7.18 -13.44 -17.38
CA ASP A 103 8.55 -13.15 -16.92
C ASP A 103 8.53 -12.29 -15.65
N TYR A 104 8.71 -12.95 -14.50
CA TYR A 104 8.79 -12.27 -13.20
C TYR A 104 10.21 -11.95 -12.74
N LYS A 105 11.24 -12.11 -13.59
CA LYS A 105 12.65 -11.94 -13.15
C LYS A 105 12.91 -10.56 -12.56
N ALA A 106 12.32 -9.51 -13.15
CA ALA A 106 12.45 -8.15 -12.64
C ALA A 106 11.86 -8.02 -11.23
N ALA A 107 10.65 -8.54 -11.01
CA ALA A 107 10.01 -8.52 -9.70
C ALA A 107 10.80 -9.34 -8.66
N ILE A 108 11.22 -10.56 -9.00
CA ILE A 108 12.02 -11.42 -8.12
C ILE A 108 13.31 -10.70 -7.69
N ALA A 109 14.06 -10.13 -8.63
CA ALA A 109 15.28 -9.40 -8.31
C ALA A 109 15.03 -8.21 -7.35
N ARG A 110 13.91 -7.48 -7.52
CA ARG A 110 13.53 -6.38 -6.60
C ARG A 110 13.18 -6.86 -5.21
N TYR A 111 12.49 -7.98 -5.11
CA TYR A 111 12.17 -8.60 -3.83
C TYR A 111 13.41 -9.14 -3.12
N GLU A 112 14.34 -9.78 -3.84
CA GLU A 112 15.60 -10.26 -3.29
C GLU A 112 16.48 -9.10 -2.79
N ASP A 113 16.60 -8.02 -3.56
CA ASP A 113 17.27 -6.79 -3.14
C ASP A 113 16.64 -6.21 -1.85
N TYR A 114 15.31 -6.21 -1.77
CA TYR A 114 14.57 -5.76 -0.59
C TYR A 114 14.85 -6.64 0.65
N LEU A 115 14.74 -7.97 0.52
CA LEU A 115 15.02 -8.90 1.62
C LEU A 115 16.46 -8.77 2.14
N LYS A 116 17.41 -8.50 1.24
CA LYS A 116 18.82 -8.26 1.59
C LYS A 116 19.01 -6.93 2.32
N ALA A 117 18.36 -5.86 1.84
CA ALA A 117 18.49 -4.52 2.42
C ALA A 117 17.74 -4.38 3.76
N PHE A 118 16.61 -5.09 3.92
CA PHE A 118 15.73 -4.99 5.07
C PHE A 118 15.35 -6.37 5.66
N PRO A 119 16.32 -7.11 6.21
CA PRO A 119 16.10 -8.51 6.64
C PRO A 119 15.08 -8.68 7.79
N ASN A 120 14.76 -7.60 8.52
CA ASN A 120 13.82 -7.61 9.65
C ASN A 120 12.57 -6.77 9.37
N ASP A 121 12.30 -6.37 8.12
CA ASP A 121 11.11 -5.58 7.81
C ASP A 121 9.84 -6.41 8.05
N PRO A 122 8.79 -5.83 8.66
CA PRO A 122 7.54 -6.54 8.91
C PRO A 122 6.83 -6.97 7.61
N GLY A 123 7.12 -6.36 6.46
CA GLY A 123 6.56 -6.74 5.16
C GLY A 123 7.24 -7.93 4.47
N ASN A 124 8.24 -8.54 5.10
CA ASN A 124 9.00 -9.64 4.50
C ASN A 124 8.14 -10.90 4.23
N ASP A 125 7.10 -11.14 5.00
CA ASP A 125 6.19 -12.28 4.79
C ASP A 125 5.47 -12.19 3.43
N ARG A 126 4.94 -11.01 3.10
CA ARG A 126 4.37 -10.71 1.79
C ARG A 126 5.41 -10.91 0.70
N VAL A 127 6.64 -10.47 0.91
CA VAL A 127 7.68 -10.61 -0.11
C VAL A 127 8.04 -12.06 -0.39
N TYR A 128 8.21 -12.89 0.64
CA TYR A 128 8.39 -14.34 0.44
C TYR A 128 7.20 -14.98 -0.28
N TYR A 129 5.97 -14.59 0.06
CA TYR A 129 4.77 -15.06 -0.62
C TYR A 129 4.76 -14.69 -2.13
N GLN A 130 5.11 -13.44 -2.47
CA GLN A 130 5.16 -12.97 -3.86
C GLN A 130 6.27 -13.67 -4.66
N ILE A 131 7.48 -13.84 -4.09
CA ILE A 131 8.58 -14.60 -4.71
C ILE A 131 8.12 -16.04 -5.00
N ALA A 132 7.49 -16.70 -4.02
CA ALA A 132 6.99 -18.05 -4.22
C ALA A 132 5.95 -18.13 -5.36
N ARG A 133 5.03 -17.16 -5.44
CA ARG A 133 4.05 -17.09 -6.56
C ARG A 133 4.74 -16.90 -7.90
N ALA A 134 5.71 -15.98 -7.96
CA ALA A 134 6.47 -15.69 -9.16
C ALA A 134 7.20 -16.93 -9.70
N HIS A 135 7.89 -17.68 -8.83
CA HIS A 135 8.56 -18.92 -9.23
C HIS A 135 7.57 -20.00 -9.68
N GLU A 136 6.46 -20.18 -8.96
CA GLU A 136 5.45 -21.20 -9.32
C GLU A 136 4.85 -20.92 -10.70
N GLN A 137 4.45 -19.67 -10.96
CA GLN A 137 3.84 -19.26 -12.21
C GLN A 137 4.87 -19.15 -13.36
N GLY A 138 6.15 -19.00 -13.04
CA GLY A 138 7.28 -19.16 -13.96
C GLY A 138 7.70 -20.62 -14.18
N GLY A 139 7.08 -21.60 -13.51
CA GLY A 139 7.36 -23.03 -13.63
C GLY A 139 8.54 -23.56 -12.79
N ASP A 140 9.20 -22.71 -12.01
CA ASP A 140 10.27 -23.10 -11.08
C ASP A 140 9.67 -23.58 -9.73
N LEU A 141 9.06 -24.76 -9.77
CA LEU A 141 8.33 -25.34 -8.65
C LEU A 141 9.23 -25.67 -7.44
N GLU A 142 10.51 -25.97 -7.67
CA GLU A 142 11.46 -26.27 -6.60
C GLU A 142 11.77 -25.02 -5.78
N THR A 143 12.08 -23.90 -6.44
CA THR A 143 12.34 -22.63 -5.75
C THR A 143 11.07 -22.08 -5.10
N ALA A 144 9.91 -22.25 -5.74
CA ALA A 144 8.63 -21.91 -5.13
C ALA A 144 8.41 -22.64 -3.80
N LEU A 145 8.61 -23.97 -3.77
CA LEU A 145 8.48 -24.77 -2.56
C LEU A 145 9.46 -24.33 -1.45
N LYS A 146 10.74 -24.13 -1.78
CA LYS A 146 11.75 -23.65 -0.82
C LYS A 146 11.39 -22.28 -0.24
N THR A 147 10.83 -21.41 -1.06
CA THR A 147 10.40 -20.07 -0.63
C THR A 147 9.19 -20.15 0.29
N LEU A 148 8.20 -21.00 -0.04
CA LEU A 148 7.05 -21.25 0.84
C LEU A 148 7.47 -21.89 2.18
N ASP A 149 8.42 -22.82 2.16
CA ASP A 149 9.00 -23.41 3.37
C ASP A 149 9.61 -22.33 4.27
N THR A 150 10.33 -21.38 3.67
CA THR A 150 10.92 -20.25 4.39
C THR A 150 9.84 -19.33 4.96
N LEU A 151 8.80 -19.01 4.19
CA LEU A 151 7.67 -18.19 4.63
C LEU A 151 7.00 -18.77 5.87
N VAL A 152 6.57 -20.04 5.80
CA VAL A 152 5.81 -20.66 6.90
C VAL A 152 6.66 -20.93 8.14
N ALA A 153 7.98 -21.10 7.98
CA ALA A 153 8.91 -21.28 9.09
C ALA A 153 9.21 -19.94 9.80
N LYS A 154 9.44 -18.87 9.05
CA LYS A 154 9.78 -17.55 9.61
C LYS A 154 8.57 -16.75 10.07
N TYR A 155 7.42 -16.90 9.40
CA TYR A 155 6.21 -16.11 9.63
C TYR A 155 5.00 -17.03 9.86
N PRO A 156 4.97 -17.81 10.95
CA PRO A 156 3.90 -18.77 11.21
C PRO A 156 2.52 -18.12 11.49
N GLN A 157 2.47 -16.78 11.63
CA GLN A 157 1.24 -16.00 11.84
C GLN A 157 0.88 -15.11 10.64
N THR A 158 1.54 -15.29 9.49
CA THR A 158 1.24 -14.52 8.28
C THR A 158 -0.20 -14.70 7.82
N SER A 159 -0.82 -13.65 7.27
CA SER A 159 -2.16 -13.74 6.66
C SER A 159 -2.19 -14.70 5.46
N TYR A 160 -1.04 -14.99 4.86
CA TYR A 160 -0.91 -15.91 3.74
C TYR A 160 -0.81 -17.39 4.17
N LEU A 161 -0.88 -17.71 5.47
CA LEU A 161 -0.53 -19.05 5.97
C LEU A 161 -1.37 -20.16 5.33
N ALA A 162 -2.70 -19.98 5.26
CA ALA A 162 -3.59 -21.00 4.71
C ALA A 162 -3.28 -21.29 3.23
N GLU A 163 -3.13 -20.25 2.43
CA GLU A 163 -2.79 -20.38 1.02
C GLU A 163 -1.37 -20.94 0.83
N ALA A 164 -0.39 -20.45 1.57
CA ALA A 164 0.99 -20.91 1.49
C ALA A 164 1.09 -22.40 1.83
N GLN A 165 0.41 -22.86 2.89
CA GLN A 165 0.36 -24.27 3.26
C GLN A 165 -0.39 -25.11 2.23
N PHE A 166 -1.47 -24.59 1.66
CA PHE A 166 -2.20 -25.26 0.59
C PHE A 166 -1.30 -25.48 -0.63
N ARG A 167 -0.65 -24.42 -1.14
CA ARG A 167 0.30 -24.48 -2.26
C ARG A 167 1.49 -25.41 -1.98
N ARG A 168 2.06 -25.37 -0.77
CA ARG A 168 3.09 -26.34 -0.33
C ARG A 168 2.58 -27.77 -0.47
N GLY A 169 1.36 -28.03 0.03
CA GLY A 169 0.70 -29.33 -0.08
C GLY A 169 0.58 -29.80 -1.53
N GLU A 170 0.18 -28.92 -2.45
CA GLU A 170 0.03 -29.27 -3.88
C GLU A 170 1.37 -29.61 -4.54
N LEU A 171 2.41 -28.82 -4.28
CA LEU A 171 3.76 -29.08 -4.79
C LEU A 171 4.34 -30.39 -4.23
N LEU A 172 4.16 -30.63 -2.93
CA LEU A 172 4.61 -31.84 -2.26
C LEU A 172 3.85 -33.08 -2.75
N PHE A 173 2.54 -32.96 -2.99
CA PHE A 173 1.73 -34.04 -3.53
C PHE A 173 2.16 -34.40 -4.96
N THR A 174 2.37 -33.40 -5.80
CA THR A 174 2.82 -33.57 -7.19
C THR A 174 4.18 -34.26 -7.28
N THR A 175 5.08 -33.95 -6.34
CA THR A 175 6.39 -34.60 -6.19
C THR A 175 6.34 -35.92 -5.40
N GLN A 176 5.14 -36.47 -5.18
CA GLN A 176 4.87 -37.73 -4.48
C GLN A 176 5.33 -37.78 -3.02
N ASN A 177 5.62 -36.62 -2.41
CA ASN A 177 5.92 -36.51 -1.00
C ASN A 177 4.63 -36.42 -0.17
N TYR A 178 3.81 -37.48 -0.27
CA TYR A 178 2.46 -37.51 0.29
C TYR A 178 2.44 -37.28 1.81
N ALA A 179 3.46 -37.76 2.54
CA ALA A 179 3.57 -37.55 3.98
C ALA A 179 3.74 -36.07 4.35
N LYS A 180 4.56 -35.30 3.62
CA LYS A 180 4.69 -33.86 3.85
C LYS A 180 3.48 -33.09 3.30
N ALA A 181 2.86 -33.55 2.22
CA ALA A 181 1.64 -32.96 1.69
C ALA A 181 0.49 -33.07 2.72
N GLU A 182 0.29 -34.24 3.32
CA GLU A 182 -0.63 -34.48 4.43
C GLU A 182 -0.42 -33.46 5.56
N GLN A 183 0.82 -33.29 6.02
CA GLN A 183 1.15 -32.33 7.08
C GLN A 183 0.80 -30.89 6.69
N ALA A 184 1.07 -30.47 5.46
CA ALA A 184 0.77 -29.12 4.98
C ALA A 184 -0.75 -28.89 4.94
N TYR A 185 -1.53 -29.81 4.36
CA TYR A 185 -2.99 -29.71 4.33
C TYR A 185 -3.59 -29.75 5.73
N ALA A 186 -3.06 -30.57 6.64
CA ALA A 186 -3.53 -30.62 8.03
C ALA A 186 -3.40 -29.27 8.76
N ILE A 187 -2.41 -28.45 8.40
CA ILE A 187 -2.29 -27.09 8.95
C ILE A 187 -3.42 -26.19 8.44
N VAL A 188 -3.79 -26.30 7.16
CA VAL A 188 -4.94 -25.56 6.59
C VAL A 188 -6.24 -25.95 7.30
N LEU A 189 -6.44 -27.25 7.58
CA LEU A 189 -7.65 -27.77 8.22
C LEU A 189 -7.80 -27.35 9.69
N LYS A 190 -6.70 -27.02 10.37
CA LYS A 190 -6.72 -26.45 11.72
C LYS A 190 -7.12 -24.97 11.75
N GLY A 191 -7.12 -24.30 10.60
CA GLY A 191 -7.48 -22.91 10.45
C GLY A 191 -8.99 -22.68 10.32
N ASP A 192 -9.37 -21.62 9.59
CA ASP A 192 -10.77 -21.27 9.35
C ASP A 192 -11.49 -22.33 8.49
N THR A 193 -12.56 -22.91 9.03
CA THR A 193 -13.39 -23.91 8.35
C THR A 193 -14.21 -23.35 7.19
N LYS A 194 -14.33 -22.02 7.10
CA LYS A 194 -14.97 -21.32 5.97
C LYS A 194 -13.94 -20.69 5.02
N GLY A 195 -12.65 -20.93 5.24
CA GLY A 195 -11.58 -20.38 4.40
C GLY A 195 -11.61 -20.95 2.98
N ALA A 196 -11.19 -20.14 2.00
CA ALA A 196 -11.23 -20.50 0.57
C ALA A 196 -10.47 -21.80 0.21
N TYR A 197 -9.53 -22.23 1.06
CA TYR A 197 -8.71 -23.42 0.85
C TYR A 197 -9.17 -24.63 1.68
N HIS A 198 -10.14 -24.48 2.59
CA HIS A 198 -10.48 -25.52 3.58
C HIS A 198 -10.98 -26.80 2.91
N ASP A 199 -12.03 -26.73 2.10
CA ASP A 199 -12.64 -27.92 1.47
C ASP A 199 -11.67 -28.62 0.51
N ARG A 200 -10.90 -27.84 -0.26
CA ARG A 200 -9.89 -28.38 -1.18
C ARG A 200 -8.73 -29.02 -0.41
N ALA A 201 -8.30 -28.43 0.69
CA ALA A 201 -7.31 -29.04 1.58
C ALA A 201 -7.82 -30.34 2.21
N LEU A 202 -9.11 -30.40 2.60
CA LEU A 202 -9.70 -31.60 3.19
C LEU A 202 -9.67 -32.77 2.21
N TYR A 203 -10.09 -32.49 0.98
CA TYR A 203 -10.05 -33.45 -0.11
C TYR A 203 -8.61 -33.94 -0.36
N MET A 204 -7.66 -33.02 -0.53
CA MET A 204 -6.27 -33.37 -0.83
C MET A 204 -5.54 -34.01 0.36
N HIS A 205 -5.92 -33.70 1.59
CA HIS A 205 -5.47 -34.41 2.79
C HIS A 205 -5.89 -35.87 2.75
N GLY A 206 -7.17 -36.15 2.46
CA GLY A 206 -7.68 -37.51 2.27
C GLY A 206 -6.93 -38.28 1.17
N TRP A 207 -6.69 -37.64 0.02
CA TRP A 207 -5.87 -38.25 -1.04
C TRP A 207 -4.43 -38.52 -0.62
N SER A 208 -3.84 -37.63 0.17
CA SER A 208 -2.49 -37.82 0.69
C SER A 208 -2.41 -39.03 1.62
N LEU A 209 -3.44 -39.28 2.45
CA LEU A 209 -3.54 -40.49 3.29
C LEU A 209 -3.74 -41.76 2.46
N PHE A 210 -4.67 -41.72 1.50
CA PHE A 210 -4.93 -42.85 0.60
C PHE A 210 -3.67 -43.28 -0.16
N LYS A 211 -2.91 -42.31 -0.70
CA LYS A 211 -1.65 -42.57 -1.42
C LYS A 211 -0.54 -43.12 -0.54
N GLN A 212 -0.64 -42.94 0.78
CA GLN A 212 0.26 -43.56 1.77
C GLN A 212 -0.20 -44.95 2.23
N ALA A 213 -1.30 -45.48 1.70
CA ALA A 213 -1.96 -46.69 2.20
C ALA A 213 -2.37 -46.62 3.69
N LYS A 214 -2.47 -45.41 4.24
CA LYS A 214 -3.09 -45.13 5.53
C LYS A 214 -4.59 -44.99 5.30
N VAL A 215 -5.25 -46.10 5.00
CA VAL A 215 -6.72 -46.18 4.97
C VAL A 215 -7.10 -46.84 6.29
N GLU A 216 -7.48 -46.02 7.28
CA GLU A 216 -8.14 -46.47 8.50
C GLU A 216 -9.66 -46.40 8.32
#